data_AF-A0A7X0DBG7-F1
#
_entry.id   AF-A0A7X0DBG7-F1
#
_cell.length_a   1.000
_cell.length_b   1.000
_cell.length_c   1.000
_cell.angle_alpha   90.00
_cell.angle_beta   90.00
_cell.angle_gamma   90.00
#
_symmetry.space_group_name_H-M   'P 1'
#
loop_
_entity.id
_entity.type
_entity.pdbx_description
1 polymer ?
#
loop_
_entity_poly.entity_id
_entity_poly.type
_entity_poly.pdbx_seq_one_letter_code
_entity_poly.pdbx_strand_id
1 'polypeptide(L)'
;MSNERLDELRAKVDELNLQLLKLINERGRVVQEIGKIKDAQGTYFYDPVRERKMLDLILEHNDGPFDTATLKHIFKEIFKAGLDLQEDDHKKALLVSRKKKPENTIVDVKGEKIGDGNQYFVMGPCAVESYEQVAEVAQAIKRHGLKLLRGGAYKPRTSPYDFQGLGVEGLKILKRVADEFDLAVISEIVTPADIETALDYIDVIQIGARNMQNFELLKAAGQVNKPVLLKRGLAATIEEFIHAAEYIMSQGNGQIILCERGIRTYEKATRNTLDISAVPILKKETHLPVFVDVTHSTGRRDLLLPCAKAALAIGADGVMAEVHPDPAVALSDSAQQMDIDQFNEFMEELKSFQKQFVKA
;
A
#
# COMPACT_ATOMS: atom_id res chain seq x y z
N MET A 1 -2.71 -58.80 -24.36
CA MET A 1 -1.70 -58.04 -25.14
C MET A 1 -1.90 -56.58 -24.78
N SER A 2 -1.00 -56.04 -23.95
CA SER A 2 -0.96 -54.61 -23.65
C SER A 2 -0.88 -53.83 -24.95
N ASN A 3 -1.44 -52.63 -24.94
CA ASN A 3 -1.68 -51.87 -26.16
C ASN A 3 -0.36 -51.22 -26.63
N GLU A 4 0.61 -52.02 -27.11
CA GLU A 4 1.96 -51.58 -27.49
C GLU A 4 1.96 -50.34 -28.39
N ARG A 5 0.98 -50.26 -29.31
CA ARG A 5 0.80 -49.09 -30.19
C ARG A 5 0.43 -47.80 -29.44
N LEU A 6 -0.36 -47.91 -28.37
CA LEU A 6 -0.71 -46.77 -27.53
C LEU A 6 0.53 -46.25 -26.81
N ASP A 7 1.38 -47.14 -26.32
CA ASP A 7 2.58 -46.79 -25.58
C ASP A 7 3.63 -46.13 -26.50
N GLU A 8 3.77 -46.61 -27.75
CA GLU A 8 4.58 -45.96 -28.79
C GLU A 8 4.11 -44.52 -29.09
N LEU A 9 2.79 -44.32 -29.25
CA LEU A 9 2.23 -43.00 -29.54
C LEU A 9 2.40 -42.05 -28.36
N ARG A 10 2.28 -42.54 -27.13
CA ARG A 10 2.53 -41.75 -25.91
C ARG A 10 3.99 -41.35 -25.79
N ALA A 11 4.92 -42.27 -26.04
CA ALA A 11 6.35 -41.97 -26.06
C ALA A 11 6.68 -40.85 -27.09
N LYS A 12 6.04 -40.89 -28.26
CA LYS A 12 6.17 -39.82 -29.26
C LYS A 12 5.61 -38.47 -28.77
N VAL A 13 4.50 -38.48 -28.03
CA VAL A 13 3.95 -37.26 -27.41
C VAL A 13 4.92 -36.69 -26.36
N ASP A 14 5.57 -37.54 -25.57
CA ASP A 14 6.57 -37.10 -24.59
C ASP A 14 7.77 -36.42 -25.26
N GLU A 15 8.26 -36.97 -26.37
CA GLU A 15 9.31 -36.32 -27.18
C GLU A 15 8.87 -34.94 -27.69
N LEU A 16 7.63 -34.81 -28.17
CA LEU A 16 7.07 -33.53 -28.62
C LEU A 16 6.92 -32.54 -27.45
N ASN A 17 6.53 -33.00 -26.26
CA ASN A 17 6.44 -32.17 -25.06
C ASN A 17 7.81 -31.56 -24.70
N LEU A 18 8.89 -32.33 -24.80
CA LEU A 18 10.24 -31.82 -24.56
C LEU A 18 10.68 -30.80 -25.61
N GLN A 19 10.28 -30.97 -26.87
CA GLN A 19 10.50 -29.98 -27.93
C GLN A 19 9.74 -28.68 -27.67
N LEU A 20 8.46 -28.78 -27.28
CA LEU A 20 7.63 -27.63 -26.88
C LEU A 20 8.26 -26.89 -25.69
N LEU A 21 8.69 -27.61 -24.65
CA LEU A 21 9.37 -27.02 -23.50
C LEU A 21 10.64 -26.25 -23.91
N LYS A 22 11.44 -26.80 -24.81
CA LYS A 22 12.64 -26.13 -25.33
C LYS A 22 12.28 -24.83 -26.04
N LEU A 23 11.30 -24.86 -26.94
CA LEU A 23 10.85 -23.70 -27.71
C LEU A 23 10.22 -22.62 -26.81
N ILE A 24 9.40 -23.01 -25.84
CA ILE A 24 8.77 -22.08 -24.88
C ILE A 24 9.85 -21.38 -24.05
N ASN A 25 10.85 -22.11 -23.56
CA ASN A 25 11.96 -21.53 -22.79
C ASN A 25 12.82 -20.60 -23.65
N GLU A 26 13.13 -20.99 -24.88
CA GLU A 26 13.88 -20.15 -25.82
C GLU A 26 13.12 -18.86 -26.13
N ARG A 27 11.81 -18.96 -26.41
CA ARG A 27 10.92 -17.80 -26.54
C ARG A 27 10.95 -16.92 -25.29
N GLY A 28 10.89 -17.52 -24.10
CA GLY A 28 10.97 -16.81 -22.81
C GLY A 28 12.23 -15.96 -22.69
N ARG A 29 13.41 -16.49 -23.05
CA ARG A 29 14.68 -15.73 -23.03
C ARG A 29 14.65 -14.52 -23.97
N VAL A 30 14.13 -14.69 -25.18
CA VAL A 30 13.99 -13.57 -26.14
C VAL A 30 13.02 -12.52 -25.59
N VAL A 31 11.91 -12.95 -24.98
CA VAL A 31 10.95 -12.03 -24.33
C VAL A 31 11.61 -11.28 -23.17
N GLN A 32 12.47 -11.90 -22.38
CA GLN A 32 13.23 -11.20 -21.32
C GLN A 32 14.19 -10.15 -21.90
N GLU A 33 14.88 -10.46 -22.99
CA GLU A 33 15.74 -9.47 -23.68
C GLU A 33 14.94 -8.28 -24.21
N ILE A 34 13.76 -8.53 -24.80
CA ILE A 34 12.81 -7.47 -25.19
C ILE A 34 12.39 -6.67 -23.96
N GLY A 35 12.13 -7.34 -22.83
CA GLY A 35 11.75 -6.71 -21.57
C GLY A 35 12.80 -5.71 -21.09
N LYS A 36 14.08 -6.08 -21.11
CA LYS A 36 15.20 -5.18 -20.75
C LYS A 36 15.26 -3.94 -21.65
N ILE A 37 14.99 -4.09 -22.95
CA ILE A 37 14.96 -2.96 -23.89
C ILE A 37 13.76 -2.06 -23.61
N LYS A 38 12.58 -2.64 -23.38
CA LYS A 38 11.36 -1.90 -23.07
C LYS A 38 11.50 -1.09 -21.78
N ASP A 39 12.09 -1.71 -20.77
CA ASP A 39 12.38 -1.11 -19.46
C ASP A 39 13.32 0.09 -19.59
N ALA A 40 14.43 -0.08 -20.31
CA ALA A 40 15.38 1.00 -20.60
C ALA A 40 14.76 2.18 -21.38
N GLN A 41 13.70 1.93 -22.15
CA GLN A 41 12.97 2.92 -22.93
C GLN A 41 11.73 3.48 -22.21
N GLY A 42 11.36 2.95 -21.03
CA GLY A 42 10.16 3.36 -20.30
C GLY A 42 8.85 3.04 -21.03
N THR A 43 8.82 1.96 -21.82
CA THR A 43 7.63 1.55 -22.60
C THR A 43 6.85 0.43 -21.88
N TYR A 44 5.53 0.38 -22.08
CA TYR A 44 4.68 -0.65 -21.47
C TYR A 44 5.08 -2.07 -21.87
N PHE A 45 5.11 -2.99 -20.90
CA PHE A 45 5.36 -4.41 -21.16
C PHE A 45 4.22 -5.03 -21.99
N TYR A 46 2.97 -4.72 -21.66
CA TYR A 46 1.79 -5.17 -22.41
C TYR A 46 1.53 -4.32 -23.68
N ASP A 47 1.38 -4.99 -24.83
CA ASP A 47 1.02 -4.36 -26.11
C ASP A 47 -0.05 -5.21 -26.84
N PRO A 48 -1.34 -4.80 -26.81
CA PRO A 48 -2.42 -5.57 -27.41
C PRO A 48 -2.36 -5.58 -28.95
N VAL A 49 -1.75 -4.56 -29.57
CA VAL A 49 -1.60 -4.49 -31.03
C VAL A 49 -0.54 -5.50 -31.47
N ARG A 50 0.55 -5.60 -30.72
CA ARG A 50 1.59 -6.61 -30.98
C ARG A 50 1.06 -8.03 -30.76
N GLU A 51 0.32 -8.27 -29.68
CA GLU A 51 -0.33 -9.58 -29.45
C GLU A 51 -1.27 -9.96 -30.57
N ARG A 52 -2.11 -9.02 -31.03
CA ARG A 52 -3.01 -9.25 -32.17
C ARG A 52 -2.24 -9.68 -33.42
N LYS A 53 -1.19 -8.95 -33.80
CA LYS A 53 -0.36 -9.29 -34.97
C LYS A 53 0.27 -10.69 -34.86
N MET A 54 0.69 -11.09 -33.66
CA MET A 54 1.23 -12.43 -33.44
C MET A 54 0.15 -13.51 -33.58
N LEU A 55 -1.04 -13.27 -33.02
CA LEU A 55 -2.17 -14.19 -33.17
C LEU A 55 -2.58 -14.33 -34.64
N ASP A 56 -2.70 -13.22 -35.37
CA ASP A 56 -3.10 -13.25 -36.77
C ASP A 56 -2.09 -14.05 -37.60
N LEU A 57 -0.78 -13.85 -37.38
CA LEU A 57 0.29 -14.63 -38.02
C LEU A 57 0.17 -16.13 -37.73
N ILE A 58 -0.09 -16.52 -36.48
CA ILE A 58 -0.25 -17.94 -36.09
C ILE A 58 -1.43 -18.57 -36.83
N LEU A 59 -2.53 -17.82 -36.99
CA LEU A 59 -3.75 -18.33 -37.61
C LEU A 59 -3.66 -18.41 -39.12
N GLU A 60 -2.95 -17.48 -39.75
CA GLU A 60 -2.63 -17.53 -41.18
C GLU A 60 -1.82 -18.79 -41.54
N HIS A 61 -1.09 -19.35 -40.58
CA HIS A 61 -0.24 -20.53 -40.76
C HIS A 61 -0.83 -21.80 -40.10
N ASN A 62 -2.10 -21.80 -39.70
CA ASN A 62 -2.73 -22.99 -39.12
C ASN A 62 -3.31 -23.91 -40.20
N ASP A 63 -2.62 -25.00 -40.50
CA ASP A 63 -3.07 -26.16 -41.28
C ASP A 63 -3.32 -27.41 -40.41
N GLY A 64 -3.26 -27.23 -39.08
CA GLY A 64 -3.32 -28.29 -38.09
C GLY A 64 -4.72 -28.69 -37.65
N PRO A 65 -4.83 -29.72 -36.77
CA PRO A 65 -6.11 -30.28 -36.35
C PRO A 65 -6.86 -29.44 -35.30
N PHE A 66 -6.22 -28.43 -34.71
CA PHE A 66 -6.84 -27.56 -33.71
C PHE A 66 -7.56 -26.39 -34.37
N ASP A 67 -8.74 -26.06 -33.86
CA ASP A 67 -9.48 -24.89 -34.33
C ASP A 67 -8.80 -23.57 -33.91
N THR A 68 -9.19 -22.50 -34.61
CA THR A 68 -8.67 -21.14 -34.40
C THR A 68 -8.88 -20.62 -32.98
N ALA A 69 -10.02 -20.91 -32.35
CA ALA A 69 -10.32 -20.40 -31.01
C ALA A 69 -9.43 -21.07 -29.95
N THR A 70 -9.24 -22.39 -30.09
CA THR A 70 -8.36 -23.19 -29.23
C THR A 70 -6.91 -22.70 -29.31
N LEU A 71 -6.37 -22.53 -30.51
CA LEU A 71 -4.99 -22.03 -30.67
C LEU A 71 -4.83 -20.61 -30.13
N LYS A 72 -5.79 -19.71 -30.37
CA LYS A 72 -5.77 -18.36 -29.78
C LYS A 72 -5.64 -18.40 -28.26
N HIS A 73 -6.37 -19.31 -27.60
CA HIS A 73 -6.33 -19.42 -26.16
C HIS A 73 -4.97 -19.92 -25.65
N ILE A 74 -4.44 -21.01 -26.24
CA ILE A 74 -3.13 -21.57 -25.87
C ILE A 74 -2.04 -20.52 -26.00
N PHE A 75 -1.98 -19.81 -27.14
CA PHE A 75 -0.94 -18.80 -27.35
C PHE A 75 -1.11 -17.58 -26.45
N LYS A 76 -2.34 -17.18 -26.10
CA LYS A 76 -2.54 -16.13 -25.10
C LYS A 76 -1.97 -16.48 -23.73
N GLU A 77 -2.09 -17.72 -23.28
CA GLU A 77 -1.47 -18.16 -22.03
C GLU A 77 0.07 -18.14 -22.11
N ILE A 78 0.64 -18.50 -23.26
CA ILE A 78 2.09 -18.38 -23.52
C ILE A 78 2.54 -16.91 -23.52
N PHE A 79 1.70 -15.99 -24.02
CA PHE A 79 2.01 -14.56 -24.05
C PHE A 79 1.95 -13.96 -22.65
N LYS A 80 0.90 -14.29 -21.90
CA LYS A 80 0.72 -13.92 -20.51
C LYS A 80 1.89 -14.40 -19.64
N ALA A 81 2.28 -15.67 -19.74
CA ALA A 81 3.45 -16.19 -19.02
C ALA A 81 4.76 -15.44 -19.36
N GLY A 82 4.89 -14.97 -20.61
CA GLY A 82 6.01 -14.13 -21.02
C GLY A 82 5.97 -12.72 -20.43
N LEU A 83 4.78 -12.13 -20.34
CA LEU A 83 4.56 -10.83 -19.69
C LEU A 83 4.86 -10.91 -18.19
N ASP A 84 4.33 -11.93 -17.51
CA ASP A 84 4.55 -12.18 -16.08
C ASP A 84 6.06 -12.32 -15.78
N LEU A 85 6.82 -12.97 -16.67
CA LEU A 85 8.27 -13.10 -16.56
C LEU A 85 9.01 -11.75 -16.62
N GLN A 86 8.56 -10.83 -17.48
CA GLN A 86 9.12 -9.47 -17.57
C GLN A 86 8.82 -8.67 -16.29
N GLU A 87 7.57 -8.70 -15.84
CA GLU A 87 7.14 -8.04 -14.60
C GLU A 87 7.89 -8.58 -13.38
N ASP A 88 8.10 -9.90 -13.31
CA ASP A 88 8.80 -10.54 -12.21
C ASP A 88 10.28 -10.20 -12.14
N ASP A 89 10.96 -10.08 -13.29
CA ASP A 89 12.35 -9.66 -13.37
C ASP A 89 12.50 -8.17 -13.01
N HIS A 90 11.57 -7.32 -13.44
CA HIS A 90 11.53 -5.93 -13.02
C HIS A 90 11.35 -5.80 -11.50
N LYS A 91 10.40 -6.56 -10.92
CA LYS A 91 10.20 -6.61 -9.46
C LYS A 91 11.45 -7.08 -8.69
N LYS A 92 12.30 -7.95 -9.26
CA LYS A 92 13.58 -8.35 -8.61
C LYS A 92 14.56 -7.18 -8.50
N ALA A 93 14.44 -6.16 -9.35
CA ALA A 93 15.32 -5.01 -9.35
C ALA A 93 14.93 -3.96 -8.28
N LEU A 94 13.64 -3.86 -7.93
CA LEU A 94 13.12 -2.84 -7.02
C LEU A 94 13.68 -2.97 -5.61
N LEU A 95 14.18 -1.86 -5.06
CA LEU A 95 14.74 -1.75 -3.71
C LEU A 95 13.71 -2.11 -2.64
N VAL A 96 12.44 -1.79 -2.84
CA VAL A 96 11.35 -2.10 -1.89
C VAL A 96 10.93 -3.57 -1.89
N SER A 97 11.37 -4.37 -2.87
CA SER A 97 10.91 -5.75 -3.03
C SER A 97 11.57 -6.73 -2.05
N ARG A 98 10.84 -7.77 -1.62
CA ARG A 98 11.44 -8.88 -0.86
C ARG A 98 12.51 -9.64 -1.62
N LYS A 99 12.40 -9.67 -2.94
CA LYS A 99 13.40 -10.29 -3.82
C LYS A 99 14.77 -9.59 -3.68
N LYS A 100 14.78 -8.28 -3.44
CA LYS A 100 15.99 -7.48 -3.22
C LYS A 100 16.48 -7.50 -1.78
N LYS A 101 15.56 -7.41 -0.82
CA LYS A 101 15.84 -7.50 0.63
C LYS A 101 14.82 -8.45 1.28
N PRO A 102 15.20 -9.70 1.60
CA PRO A 102 14.28 -10.68 2.17
C PRO A 102 13.77 -10.31 3.57
N GLU A 103 14.58 -9.66 4.39
CA GLU A 103 14.27 -9.30 5.77
C GLU A 103 13.32 -8.10 5.85
N ASN A 104 12.42 -8.11 6.83
CA ASN A 104 11.53 -6.98 7.07
C ASN A 104 12.32 -5.70 7.39
N THR A 105 11.86 -4.58 6.85
CA THR A 105 12.29 -3.26 7.32
C THR A 105 11.58 -2.94 8.62
N ILE A 106 12.37 -2.48 9.60
CA ILE A 106 11.89 -1.97 10.87
C ILE A 106 12.05 -0.45 10.85
N VAL A 107 10.97 0.27 11.15
CA VAL A 107 10.96 1.72 11.24
C VAL A 107 10.82 2.10 12.71
N ASP A 108 11.88 2.64 13.30
CA ASP A 108 11.88 3.06 14.71
C ASP A 108 11.36 4.50 14.83
N VAL A 109 10.24 4.67 15.54
CA VAL A 109 9.62 5.96 15.80
C VAL A 109 9.50 6.17 17.31
N LYS A 110 10.46 6.88 17.91
CA LYS A 110 10.58 7.10 19.36
C LYS A 110 10.45 5.82 20.19
N GLY A 111 11.10 4.73 19.74
CA GLY A 111 11.13 3.44 20.42
C GLY A 111 10.06 2.44 19.95
N GLU A 112 9.05 2.88 19.20
CA GLU A 112 8.10 1.99 18.54
C GLU A 112 8.75 1.39 17.30
N LYS A 113 8.98 0.07 17.29
CA LYS A 113 9.70 -0.64 16.22
C LYS A 113 8.75 -1.19 15.18
N ILE A 114 8.15 -0.30 14.40
CA ILE A 114 7.11 -0.63 13.43
C ILE A 114 7.63 -1.65 12.41
N GLY A 115 6.94 -2.80 12.31
CA GLY A 115 7.31 -3.93 11.43
C GLY A 115 8.03 -5.10 12.13
N ASP A 116 8.22 -5.03 13.45
CA ASP A 116 8.91 -6.05 14.26
C ASP A 116 8.06 -7.29 14.60
N GLY A 117 6.83 -7.36 14.08
CA GLY A 117 5.85 -8.41 14.36
C GLY A 117 4.82 -8.01 15.42
N ASN A 118 5.07 -6.93 16.19
CA ASN A 118 4.03 -6.31 17.01
C ASN A 118 3.09 -5.47 16.14
N GLN A 119 1.89 -5.20 16.67
CA GLN A 119 0.88 -4.38 16.00
C GLN A 119 0.72 -3.06 16.73
N TYR A 120 0.80 -1.97 15.97
CA TYR A 120 0.84 -0.60 16.47
C TYR A 120 -0.46 0.15 16.16
N PHE A 121 -0.71 1.22 16.91
CA PHE A 121 -1.93 2.02 16.76
C PHE A 121 -1.59 3.49 16.59
N VAL A 122 -2.11 4.10 15.53
CA VAL A 122 -1.97 5.54 15.25
C VAL A 122 -3.33 6.19 15.41
N MET A 123 -3.46 7.04 16.42
CA MET A 123 -4.72 7.67 16.78
C MET A 123 -4.57 9.18 16.82
N GLY A 124 -5.65 9.90 16.60
CA GLY A 124 -5.64 11.36 16.71
C GLY A 124 -6.60 12.03 15.75
N PRO A 125 -6.72 13.36 15.80
CA PRO A 125 -7.75 14.05 15.05
C PRO A 125 -7.51 14.09 13.55
N CYS A 126 -8.59 14.33 12.81
CA CYS A 126 -8.56 14.55 11.37
C CYS A 126 -7.72 15.79 11.04
N ALA A 127 -8.05 16.92 11.63
CA ALA A 127 -7.33 18.17 11.50
C ALA A 127 -6.86 18.65 12.87
N VAL A 128 -5.77 19.42 12.87
CA VAL A 128 -5.36 20.19 14.05
C VAL A 128 -6.16 21.48 14.06
N GLU A 129 -6.94 21.70 15.12
CA GLU A 129 -7.87 22.83 15.21
C GLU A 129 -7.46 23.83 16.30
N SER A 130 -7.00 23.32 17.45
CA SER A 130 -6.38 24.11 18.52
C SER A 130 -5.43 23.26 19.35
N TYR A 131 -4.66 23.89 20.25
CA TYR A 131 -3.80 23.15 21.17
C TYR A 131 -4.63 22.29 22.15
N GLU A 132 -5.69 22.86 22.73
CA GLU A 132 -6.54 22.18 23.72
C GLU A 132 -7.20 20.94 23.10
N GLN A 133 -7.67 21.07 21.87
CA GLN A 133 -8.29 19.99 21.10
C GLN A 133 -7.33 18.81 20.90
N VAL A 134 -6.07 19.06 20.51
CA VAL A 134 -5.09 17.98 20.33
C VAL A 134 -4.60 17.44 21.67
N ALA A 135 -4.41 18.29 22.68
CA ALA A 135 -3.94 17.90 24.01
C ALA A 135 -4.91 16.92 24.70
N GLU A 136 -6.22 17.14 24.58
CA GLU A 136 -7.24 16.24 25.14
C GLU A 136 -7.18 14.84 24.51
N VAL A 137 -7.03 14.77 23.18
CA VAL A 137 -6.86 13.51 22.46
C VAL A 137 -5.54 12.82 22.82
N ALA A 138 -4.45 13.59 22.92
CA ALA A 138 -3.14 13.08 23.34
C ALA A 138 -3.18 12.49 24.76
N GLN A 139 -3.90 13.13 25.68
CA GLN A 139 -4.13 12.60 27.02
C GLN A 139 -4.87 11.26 26.98
N ALA A 140 -5.93 11.14 26.16
CA ALA A 140 -6.67 9.90 26.01
C ALA A 140 -5.79 8.78 25.42
N ILE A 141 -5.01 9.07 24.37
CA ILE A 141 -4.06 8.13 23.75
C ILE A 141 -3.03 7.63 24.76
N LYS A 142 -2.44 8.55 25.55
CA LYS A 142 -1.45 8.21 26.58
C LYS A 142 -2.04 7.34 27.70
N ARG A 143 -3.30 7.56 28.11
CA ARG A 143 -3.98 6.69 29.09
C ARG A 143 -4.08 5.25 28.62
N HIS A 144 -4.18 5.03 27.31
CA HIS A 144 -4.15 3.70 26.70
C HIS A 144 -2.73 3.15 26.49
N GLY A 145 -1.68 3.85 26.91
CA GLY A 145 -0.30 3.42 26.72
C GLY A 145 0.14 3.41 25.25
N LEU A 146 -0.52 4.19 24.39
CA LEU A 146 -0.14 4.35 22.99
C LEU A 146 0.88 5.49 22.84
N LYS A 147 1.76 5.36 21.84
CA LYS A 147 2.83 6.33 21.57
C LYS A 147 2.61 7.19 20.32
N LEU A 148 1.87 6.68 19.33
CA LEU A 148 1.75 7.33 18.02
C LEU A 148 0.47 8.19 17.93
N LEU A 149 0.67 9.51 17.86
CA LEU A 149 -0.36 10.52 17.63
C LEU A 149 -0.36 10.94 16.16
N ARG A 150 -1.53 11.10 15.54
CA ARG A 150 -1.65 11.77 14.24
C ARG A 150 -2.43 13.07 14.33
N GLY A 151 -2.15 14.01 13.43
CA GLY A 151 -2.95 15.23 13.27
C GLY A 151 -2.65 15.93 11.95
N GLY A 152 -3.69 16.34 11.22
CA GLY A 152 -3.51 17.03 9.94
C GLY A 152 -3.24 18.52 10.10
N ALA A 153 -1.98 18.93 10.02
CA ALA A 153 -1.60 20.35 9.95
C ALA A 153 -1.95 20.98 8.60
N TYR A 154 -1.80 20.21 7.52
CA TYR A 154 -2.27 20.52 6.18
C TYR A 154 -3.39 19.54 5.79
N LYS A 155 -4.47 20.03 5.16
CA LYS A 155 -5.63 19.22 4.78
C LYS A 155 -5.89 19.32 3.28
N PRO A 156 -5.63 18.26 2.48
CA PRO A 156 -6.03 18.26 1.08
C PRO A 156 -7.55 18.12 0.97
N ARG A 157 -8.22 19.22 0.60
CA ARG A 157 -9.69 19.30 0.47
C ARG A 157 -10.13 19.19 -0.98
N THR A 158 -11.35 18.68 -1.16
CA THR A 158 -12.01 18.70 -2.49
C THR A 158 -12.45 20.12 -2.84
N SER A 159 -12.93 20.89 -1.87
CA SER A 159 -13.32 22.29 -2.02
C SER A 159 -12.21 23.22 -1.50
N PRO A 160 -11.85 24.29 -2.23
CA PRO A 160 -10.88 25.28 -1.74
C PRO A 160 -11.42 26.18 -0.63
N TYR A 161 -12.75 26.22 -0.42
CA TYR A 161 -13.40 27.02 0.62
C TYR A 161 -13.53 26.29 1.97
N ASP A 162 -13.21 25.00 1.97
CA ASP A 162 -13.14 24.22 3.19
C ASP A 162 -11.90 24.60 4.02
N PHE A 163 -11.88 24.22 5.29
CA PHE A 163 -10.70 24.36 6.13
C PHE A 163 -9.50 23.58 5.56
N GLN A 164 -8.42 24.31 5.24
CA GLN A 164 -7.19 23.79 4.62
C GLN A 164 -6.12 23.33 5.63
N GLY A 165 -6.38 23.50 6.94
CA GLY A 165 -5.40 23.27 7.99
C GLY A 165 -4.72 24.55 8.47
N LEU A 166 -4.09 24.48 9.65
CA LEU A 166 -3.33 25.60 10.24
C LEU A 166 -1.90 25.73 9.69
N GLY A 167 -1.48 24.80 8.82
CA GLY A 167 -0.13 24.76 8.26
C GLY A 167 0.94 24.67 9.35
N VAL A 168 1.97 25.53 9.26
CA VAL A 168 3.09 25.56 10.22
C VAL A 168 2.62 25.74 11.66
N GLU A 169 1.56 26.51 11.92
CA GLU A 169 1.04 26.65 13.29
C GLU A 169 0.48 25.34 13.83
N GLY A 170 -0.17 24.55 12.96
CA GLY A 170 -0.58 23.18 13.29
C GLY A 170 0.61 22.27 13.61
N LEU A 171 1.72 22.39 12.88
CA LEU A 171 2.96 21.65 13.16
C LEU A 171 3.55 22.02 14.53
N LYS A 172 3.56 23.32 14.88
CA LYS A 172 4.01 23.78 16.21
C LYS A 172 3.15 23.24 17.34
N ILE A 173 1.82 23.23 17.16
CA ILE A 173 0.88 22.64 18.12
C ILE A 173 1.21 21.15 18.31
N LEU A 174 1.38 20.41 17.21
CA LEU A 174 1.72 18.99 17.24
C LEU A 174 3.05 18.73 17.97
N LYS A 175 4.09 19.52 17.68
CA LYS A 175 5.38 19.42 18.37
C LYS A 175 5.25 19.66 19.87
N ARG A 176 4.53 20.71 20.26
CA ARG A 176 4.28 21.05 21.66
C ARG A 176 3.58 19.90 22.40
N VAL A 177 2.51 19.36 21.83
CA VAL A 177 1.78 18.22 22.42
C VAL A 177 2.66 16.97 22.45
N ALA A 178 3.43 16.70 21.41
CA ALA A 178 4.35 15.57 21.35
C ALA A 178 5.40 15.62 22.48
N ASP A 179 5.94 16.80 22.78
CA ASP A 179 6.91 17.01 23.86
C ASP A 179 6.28 16.87 25.25
N GLU A 180 5.14 17.52 25.48
CA GLU A 180 4.45 17.53 26.78
C GLU A 180 3.92 16.13 27.16
N PHE A 181 3.42 15.37 26.18
CA PHE A 181 2.84 14.05 26.41
C PHE A 181 3.81 12.90 26.14
N ASP A 182 5.02 13.17 25.67
CA ASP A 182 5.99 12.16 25.24
C ASP A 182 5.38 11.20 24.21
N LEU A 183 4.86 11.76 23.13
CA LEU A 183 4.28 11.04 22.00
C LEU A 183 5.13 11.25 20.74
N ALA A 184 5.00 10.33 19.78
CA ALA A 184 5.50 10.53 18.43
C ALA A 184 4.38 11.04 17.53
N VAL A 185 4.66 12.04 16.69
CA VAL A 185 3.63 12.72 15.91
C VAL A 185 3.77 12.50 14.41
N ILE A 186 2.63 12.19 13.79
CA ILE A 186 2.47 11.95 12.36
C ILE A 186 1.60 13.07 11.77
N SER A 187 2.11 13.76 10.75
CA SER A 187 1.35 14.80 10.04
C SER A 187 1.57 14.76 8.54
N GLU A 188 0.55 15.16 7.78
CA GLU A 188 0.62 15.18 6.33
C GLU A 188 1.35 16.42 5.81
N ILE A 189 2.29 16.20 4.89
CA ILE A 189 2.95 17.26 4.12
C ILE A 189 2.50 17.17 2.66
N VAL A 190 2.14 18.32 2.08
CA VAL A 190 1.42 18.37 0.81
C VAL A 190 2.26 18.90 -0.37
N THR A 191 3.42 19.49 -0.09
CA THR A 191 4.31 20.09 -1.10
C THR A 191 5.79 19.89 -0.72
N PRO A 192 6.70 19.72 -1.71
CA PRO A 192 8.14 19.55 -1.45
C PRO A 192 8.75 20.65 -0.56
N ALA A 193 8.28 21.89 -0.71
CA ALA A 193 8.82 23.05 0.01
C ALA A 193 8.64 22.94 1.54
N ASP A 194 7.63 22.20 2.00
CA ASP A 194 7.32 22.08 3.42
C ASP A 194 8.05 20.91 4.10
N ILE A 195 8.73 20.04 3.33
CA ILE A 195 9.42 18.85 3.85
C ILE A 195 10.51 19.26 4.85
N GLU A 196 11.37 20.22 4.50
CA GLU A 196 12.48 20.65 5.35
C GLU A 196 11.97 21.29 6.64
N THR A 197 10.97 22.18 6.54
CA THR A 197 10.32 22.79 7.72
C THR A 197 9.72 21.75 8.65
N ALA A 198 9.11 20.69 8.11
CA ALA A 198 8.45 19.66 8.91
C ALA A 198 9.42 18.86 9.80
N LEU A 199 10.69 18.75 9.42
CA LEU A 199 11.67 17.91 10.13
C LEU A 199 11.85 18.28 11.61
N ASP A 200 11.65 19.55 11.94
CA ASP A 200 11.79 20.11 13.29
C ASP A 200 10.55 19.84 14.18
N TYR A 201 9.41 19.51 13.57
CA TYR A 201 8.12 19.45 14.27
C TYR A 201 7.53 18.05 14.38
N ILE A 202 7.80 17.17 13.41
CA ILE A 202 7.14 15.85 13.34
C ILE A 202 8.13 14.69 13.29
N ASP A 203 7.65 13.53 13.72
CA ASP A 203 8.42 12.29 13.79
C ASP A 203 8.21 11.42 12.54
N VAL A 204 7.06 11.54 11.88
CA VAL A 204 6.73 10.83 10.64
C VAL A 204 6.03 11.77 9.66
N ILE A 205 6.54 11.84 8.42
CA ILE A 205 5.91 12.56 7.32
C ILE A 205 4.85 11.65 6.71
N GLN A 206 3.58 12.05 6.72
CA GLN A 206 2.55 11.38 5.93
C GLN A 206 2.50 11.98 4.52
N ILE A 207 2.45 11.13 3.51
CA ILE A 207 2.04 11.50 2.14
C ILE A 207 0.65 10.93 1.92
N GLY A 208 -0.34 11.82 1.78
CA GLY A 208 -1.73 11.42 1.62
C GLY A 208 -2.04 10.80 0.27
N ALA A 209 -3.18 10.10 0.20
CA ALA A 209 -3.60 9.33 -0.98
C ALA A 209 -3.64 10.16 -2.28
N ARG A 210 -4.00 11.45 -2.21
CA ARG A 210 -4.05 12.33 -3.39
C ARG A 210 -2.66 12.67 -3.93
N ASN A 211 -1.63 12.56 -3.09
CA ASN A 211 -0.24 12.85 -3.40
C ASN A 211 0.61 11.59 -3.62
N MET A 212 0.01 10.39 -3.63
CA MET A 212 0.77 9.15 -3.86
C MET A 212 1.54 9.16 -5.20
N GLN A 213 1.07 9.92 -6.20
CA GLN A 213 1.76 10.10 -7.49
C GLN A 213 2.28 11.54 -7.68
N ASN A 214 2.40 12.32 -6.60
CA ASN A 214 3.14 13.58 -6.64
C ASN A 214 4.64 13.27 -6.55
N PHE A 215 5.24 12.90 -7.68
CA PHE A 215 6.60 12.34 -7.72
C PHE A 215 7.67 13.29 -7.16
N GLU A 216 7.50 14.60 -7.30
CA GLU A 216 8.44 15.56 -6.71
C GLU A 216 8.35 15.59 -5.19
N LEU A 217 7.15 15.42 -4.61
CA LEU A 217 6.99 15.26 -3.17
C LEU A 217 7.58 13.93 -2.67
N LEU A 218 7.41 12.83 -3.42
CA LEU A 218 8.03 11.56 -3.09
C LEU A 218 9.56 11.65 -3.09
N LYS A 219 10.14 12.31 -4.11
CA LYS A 219 11.59 12.54 -4.18
C LYS A 219 12.08 13.37 -3.00
N ALA A 220 11.40 14.46 -2.68
CA ALA A 220 11.76 15.31 -1.54
C ALA A 220 11.71 14.55 -0.20
N ALA A 221 10.66 13.75 0.03
CA ALA A 221 10.57 12.88 1.20
C ALA A 221 11.65 11.78 1.21
N GLY A 222 12.09 11.36 0.03
CA GLY A 222 13.17 10.40 -0.17
C GLY A 222 14.58 10.93 0.15
N GLN A 223 14.75 12.26 0.16
CA GLN A 223 16.04 12.94 0.37
C GLN A 223 16.32 13.31 1.83
N VAL A 224 15.38 13.03 2.74
CA VAL A 224 15.50 13.36 4.17
C VAL A 224 15.57 12.11 5.03
N ASN A 225 16.22 12.20 6.19
CA ASN A 225 16.27 11.12 7.17
C ASN A 225 15.10 11.19 8.15
N LYS A 226 13.89 10.93 7.64
CA LYS A 226 12.65 10.94 8.42
C LYS A 226 11.71 9.82 7.94
N PRO A 227 11.09 9.04 8.84
CA PRO A 227 10.09 8.06 8.45
C PRO A 227 8.96 8.65 7.59
N VAL A 228 8.51 7.91 6.59
CA VAL A 228 7.44 8.29 5.67
C VAL A 228 6.28 7.30 5.74
N LEU A 229 5.10 7.78 6.09
CA LEU A 229 3.84 7.05 5.98
C LEU A 229 3.19 7.35 4.61
N LEU A 230 3.34 6.45 3.65
CA LEU A 230 2.79 6.60 2.31
C LEU A 230 1.41 5.96 2.22
N LYS A 231 0.36 6.78 2.00
CA LYS A 231 -1.00 6.28 1.77
C LYS A 231 -1.21 5.86 0.32
N ARG A 232 -1.87 4.72 0.12
CA ARG A 232 -2.29 4.26 -1.21
C ARG A 232 -3.23 5.29 -1.86
N GLY A 233 -3.04 5.52 -3.15
CA GLY A 233 -3.84 6.43 -3.96
C GLY A 233 -5.29 5.94 -4.14
N LEU A 234 -6.20 6.87 -4.42
CA LEU A 234 -7.65 6.60 -4.48
C LEU A 234 -8.03 5.47 -5.43
N ALA A 235 -7.29 5.30 -6.52
CA ALA A 235 -7.52 4.28 -7.55
C ALA A 235 -6.21 3.58 -7.93
N ALA A 236 -5.21 3.62 -7.05
CA ALA A 236 -3.90 3.07 -7.36
C ALA A 236 -3.93 1.53 -7.37
N THR A 237 -3.30 0.92 -8.36
CA THR A 237 -2.98 -0.50 -8.33
C THR A 237 -1.91 -0.78 -7.24
N ILE A 238 -1.75 -2.05 -6.87
CA ILE A 238 -0.66 -2.46 -5.96
C ILE A 238 0.70 -2.11 -6.59
N GLU A 239 0.83 -2.30 -7.89
CA GLU A 239 2.07 -1.99 -8.61
C GLU A 239 2.39 -0.50 -8.55
N GLU A 240 1.44 0.39 -8.84
CA GLU A 240 1.65 1.84 -8.75
C GLU A 240 2.02 2.27 -7.32
N PHE A 241 1.44 1.63 -6.31
CA PHE A 241 1.74 1.91 -4.91
C PHE A 241 3.16 1.49 -4.52
N ILE A 242 3.61 0.30 -4.96
CA ILE A 242 4.98 -0.18 -4.77
C ILE A 242 5.99 0.75 -5.47
N HIS A 243 5.70 1.18 -6.70
CA HIS A 243 6.58 2.11 -7.42
C HIS A 243 6.64 3.49 -6.75
N ALA A 244 5.53 3.99 -6.20
CA ALA A 244 5.56 5.22 -5.41
C ALA A 244 6.48 5.11 -4.18
N ALA A 245 6.52 3.96 -3.51
CA ALA A 245 7.49 3.70 -2.45
C ALA A 245 8.94 3.61 -2.98
N GLU A 246 9.13 3.04 -4.18
CA GLU A 246 10.44 2.99 -4.85
C GLU A 246 10.98 4.41 -5.15
N TYR A 247 10.12 5.37 -5.54
CA TYR A 247 10.54 6.76 -5.72
C TYR A 247 11.18 7.35 -4.45
N ILE A 248 10.63 7.04 -3.27
CA ILE A 248 11.18 7.49 -1.97
C ILE A 248 12.51 6.76 -1.70
N MET A 249 12.50 5.42 -1.80
CA MET A 249 13.67 4.59 -1.46
C MET A 249 14.86 4.82 -2.39
N SER A 250 14.61 5.09 -3.68
CA SER A 250 15.64 5.38 -4.69
C SER A 250 16.43 6.67 -4.41
N GLN A 251 15.87 7.60 -3.63
CA GLN A 251 16.56 8.80 -3.20
C GLN A 251 17.38 8.62 -1.91
N GLY A 252 17.27 7.46 -1.24
CA GLY A 252 18.08 7.08 -0.08
C GLY A 252 17.28 6.82 1.20
N ASN A 253 16.02 7.22 1.29
CA ASN A 253 15.20 7.01 2.48
C ASN A 253 14.43 5.67 2.43
N GLY A 254 14.93 4.66 3.15
CA GLY A 254 14.28 3.37 3.29
C GLY A 254 13.29 3.25 4.47
N GLN A 255 13.05 4.33 5.24
CA GLN A 255 12.16 4.32 6.41
C GLN A 255 10.71 4.56 5.99
N ILE A 256 10.11 3.58 5.31
CA ILE A 256 8.79 3.73 4.69
C ILE A 256 7.78 2.81 5.38
N ILE A 257 6.61 3.34 5.69
CA ILE A 257 5.43 2.61 6.16
C ILE A 257 4.34 2.78 5.10
N LEU A 258 3.81 1.67 4.59
CA LEU A 258 2.71 1.69 3.63
C LEU A 258 1.38 1.74 4.38
N CYS A 259 0.40 2.48 3.87
CA CYS A 259 -0.93 2.56 4.48
C CYS A 259 -2.05 2.32 3.45
N GLU A 260 -2.73 1.18 3.57
CA GLU A 260 -3.98 0.89 2.88
C GLU A 260 -5.11 1.72 3.50
N ARG A 261 -5.94 2.34 2.66
CA ARG A 261 -6.93 3.33 3.11
C ARG A 261 -8.25 3.30 2.32
N GLY A 262 -8.51 2.17 1.67
CA GLY A 262 -9.63 1.94 0.79
C GLY A 262 -9.45 2.55 -0.60
N ILE A 263 -9.96 1.83 -1.59
CA ILE A 263 -9.99 2.22 -3.00
C ILE A 263 -11.38 2.69 -3.41
N ARG A 264 -11.44 3.54 -4.43
CA ARG A 264 -12.70 3.99 -5.02
C ARG A 264 -13.31 2.87 -5.85
N THR A 265 -14.59 2.59 -5.61
CA THR A 265 -15.38 1.62 -6.39
C THR A 265 -16.75 2.24 -6.74
N TYR A 266 -17.65 1.44 -7.30
CA TYR A 266 -19.03 1.85 -7.56
C TYR A 266 -19.93 1.86 -6.31
N GLU A 267 -19.48 1.25 -5.21
CA GLU A 267 -20.24 1.12 -3.96
C GLU A 267 -20.48 2.49 -3.31
N LYS A 268 -21.67 2.70 -2.74
CA LYS A 268 -22.07 3.96 -2.10
C LYS A 268 -22.37 3.83 -0.60
N ALA A 269 -22.51 2.61 -0.07
CA ALA A 269 -22.71 2.36 1.35
C ALA A 269 -21.47 2.65 2.20
N THR A 270 -20.31 2.80 1.57
CA THR A 270 -19.03 3.17 2.17
C THR A 270 -18.38 4.29 1.36
N ARG A 271 -17.54 5.12 1.99
CA ARG A 271 -16.83 6.22 1.32
C ARG A 271 -15.81 5.69 0.30
N ASN A 272 -15.11 4.62 0.66
CA ASN A 272 -14.26 3.81 -0.19
C ASN A 272 -14.46 2.33 0.19
N THR A 273 -14.10 1.41 -0.68
CA THR A 273 -14.08 -0.02 -0.35
C THR A 273 -12.72 -0.37 0.24
N LEU A 274 -12.69 -0.85 1.47
CA LEU A 274 -11.45 -1.33 2.11
C LEU A 274 -10.92 -2.56 1.37
N ASP A 275 -9.77 -2.42 0.72
CA ASP A 275 -9.09 -3.53 0.05
C ASP A 275 -8.20 -4.27 1.04
N ILE A 276 -8.79 -5.11 1.89
CA ILE A 276 -8.06 -5.83 2.92
C ILE A 276 -7.03 -6.82 2.33
N SER A 277 -7.24 -7.26 1.08
CA SER A 277 -6.32 -8.17 0.38
C SER A 277 -4.95 -7.54 0.12
N ALA A 278 -4.87 -6.21 0.06
CA ALA A 278 -3.64 -5.48 -0.14
C ALA A 278 -2.62 -5.73 0.98
N VAL A 279 -3.05 -5.96 2.22
CA VAL A 279 -2.16 -6.14 3.37
C VAL A 279 -1.23 -7.35 3.17
N PRO A 280 -1.72 -8.60 3.02
CA PRO A 280 -0.85 -9.75 2.83
C PRO A 280 -0.09 -9.69 1.49
N ILE A 281 -0.66 -9.08 0.44
CA ILE A 281 0.05 -8.92 -0.84
C ILE A 281 1.27 -8.01 -0.65
N LEU A 282 1.10 -6.81 -0.09
CA LEU A 282 2.19 -5.87 0.14
C LEU A 282 3.24 -6.43 1.08
N LYS A 283 2.84 -7.13 2.16
CA LYS A 283 3.77 -7.78 3.08
C LYS A 283 4.54 -8.94 2.45
N LYS A 284 4.02 -9.56 1.39
CA LYS A 284 4.70 -10.63 0.65
C LYS A 284 5.62 -10.08 -0.45
N GLU A 285 5.15 -9.09 -1.20
CA GLU A 285 5.88 -8.52 -2.34
C GLU A 285 6.97 -7.54 -1.88
N THR A 286 6.76 -6.85 -0.76
CA THR A 286 7.69 -5.86 -0.19
C THR A 286 8.17 -6.26 1.21
N HIS A 287 9.29 -5.69 1.64
CA HIS A 287 9.79 -5.82 3.01
C HIS A 287 9.27 -4.73 3.96
N LEU A 288 8.41 -3.82 3.49
CA LEU A 288 7.94 -2.67 4.26
C LEU A 288 6.77 -3.03 5.19
N PRO A 289 6.64 -2.36 6.35
CA PRO A 289 5.46 -2.48 7.20
C PRO A 289 4.21 -1.89 6.53
N VAL A 290 3.04 -2.47 6.83
CA VAL A 290 1.76 -2.15 6.19
C VAL A 290 0.68 -1.88 7.25
N PHE A 291 0.13 -0.66 7.22
CA PHE A 291 -0.94 -0.18 8.08
C PHE A 291 -2.27 -0.17 7.35
N VAL A 292 -3.36 -0.14 8.11
CA VAL A 292 -4.73 0.07 7.60
C VAL A 292 -5.37 1.28 8.26
N ASP A 293 -5.86 2.22 7.45
CA ASP A 293 -6.67 3.35 7.87
C ASP A 293 -8.15 3.00 7.80
N VAL A 294 -8.77 2.73 8.95
CA VAL A 294 -10.17 2.26 9.02
C VAL A 294 -11.18 3.41 8.92
N THR A 295 -10.76 4.64 9.24
CA THR A 295 -11.63 5.82 9.18
C THR A 295 -11.83 6.28 7.74
N HIS A 296 -10.74 6.45 6.97
CA HIS A 296 -10.85 6.99 5.61
C HIS A 296 -11.25 5.95 4.57
N SER A 297 -11.03 4.67 4.84
CA SER A 297 -11.52 3.59 3.99
C SER A 297 -13.04 3.52 4.07
N THR A 298 -13.57 3.17 5.24
CA THR A 298 -15.01 2.98 5.43
C THR A 298 -15.79 4.30 5.32
N GLY A 299 -15.24 5.38 5.87
CA GLY A 299 -15.95 6.65 6.06
C GLY A 299 -17.15 6.53 7.01
N ARG A 300 -17.14 5.54 7.91
CA ARG A 300 -18.28 5.16 8.75
C ARG A 300 -17.84 4.74 10.14
N ARG A 301 -18.40 5.39 11.16
CA ARG A 301 -18.03 5.16 12.57
C ARG A 301 -18.38 3.76 13.06
N ASP A 302 -19.50 3.22 12.61
CA ASP A 302 -19.99 1.88 12.95
C ASP A 302 -19.15 0.74 12.34
N LEU A 303 -18.31 1.05 11.35
CA LEU A 303 -17.43 0.08 10.70
C LEU A 303 -15.98 0.12 11.21
N LEU A 304 -15.62 1.09 12.07
CA LEU A 304 -14.24 1.26 12.56
C LEU A 304 -13.74 0.00 13.25
N LEU A 305 -14.48 -0.47 14.26
CA LEU A 305 -14.07 -1.60 15.09
C LEU A 305 -14.04 -2.94 14.32
N PRO A 306 -15.07 -3.32 13.53
CA PRO A 306 -15.01 -4.52 12.69
C PRO A 306 -13.82 -4.50 11.73
N CYS A 307 -13.57 -3.37 11.05
CA CYS A 307 -12.48 -3.27 10.09
C CYS A 307 -11.10 -3.28 10.77
N ALA A 308 -10.98 -2.70 11.97
CA ALA A 308 -9.76 -2.78 12.75
C ALA A 308 -9.46 -4.21 13.20
N LYS A 309 -10.46 -4.97 13.67
CA LYS A 309 -10.31 -6.40 13.99
C LYS A 309 -9.87 -7.19 12.75
N ALA A 310 -10.47 -6.94 11.57
CA ALA A 310 -10.06 -7.57 10.32
C ALA A 310 -8.61 -7.23 9.93
N ALA A 311 -8.19 -5.98 10.07
CA ALA A 311 -6.82 -5.55 9.80
C ALA A 311 -5.79 -6.22 10.73
N LEU A 312 -6.09 -6.34 12.02
CA LEU A 312 -5.21 -7.05 12.95
C LEU A 312 -5.14 -8.54 12.62
N ALA A 313 -6.28 -9.18 12.36
CA ALA A 313 -6.36 -10.62 12.09
C ALA A 313 -5.64 -11.03 10.79
N ILE A 314 -5.67 -10.18 9.76
CA ILE A 314 -4.98 -10.46 8.49
C ILE A 314 -3.47 -10.19 8.56
N GLY A 315 -2.99 -9.61 9.67
CA GLY A 315 -1.56 -9.38 9.93
C GLY A 315 -1.06 -8.01 9.50
N ALA A 316 -1.89 -6.96 9.55
CA ALA A 316 -1.39 -5.58 9.43
C ALA A 316 -0.42 -5.27 10.58
N ASP A 317 0.62 -4.47 10.31
CA ASP A 317 1.58 -4.00 11.32
C ASP A 317 1.00 -2.87 12.16
N GLY A 318 -0.11 -2.27 11.73
CA GLY A 318 -0.84 -1.34 12.56
C GLY A 318 -2.18 -0.88 12.01
N VAL A 319 -2.96 -0.26 12.89
CA VAL A 319 -4.26 0.33 12.56
C VAL A 319 -4.19 1.83 12.84
N MET A 320 -4.72 2.61 11.91
CA MET A 320 -4.91 4.04 12.07
C MET A 320 -6.41 4.39 12.08
N ALA A 321 -6.82 5.20 13.04
CA ALA A 321 -8.18 5.72 13.14
C ALA A 321 -8.17 7.16 13.68
N GLU A 322 -9.30 7.85 13.53
CA GLU A 322 -9.43 9.25 13.96
C GLU A 322 -10.27 9.42 15.22
N VAL A 323 -9.79 10.31 16.10
CA VAL A 323 -10.39 10.64 17.41
C VAL A 323 -10.43 12.16 17.57
N HIS A 324 -11.57 12.70 17.99
CA HIS A 324 -11.78 14.13 18.23
C HIS A 324 -12.53 14.31 19.55
N PRO A 325 -12.25 15.32 20.39
CA PRO A 325 -12.95 15.49 21.65
C PRO A 325 -14.44 15.78 21.46
N ASP A 326 -14.79 16.56 20.43
CA ASP A 326 -16.18 16.81 20.04
C ASP A 326 -16.34 16.68 18.52
N PRO A 327 -16.61 15.48 17.98
CA PRO A 327 -16.73 15.28 16.53
C PRO A 327 -17.80 16.15 15.86
N ALA A 328 -18.85 16.58 16.58
CA ALA A 328 -19.97 17.31 16.00
C ALA A 328 -19.57 18.70 15.48
N VAL A 329 -18.54 19.31 16.09
CA VAL A 329 -18.03 20.65 15.73
C VAL A 329 -16.74 20.61 14.90
N ALA A 330 -16.22 19.42 14.58
CA ALA A 330 -14.96 19.27 13.87
C ALA A 330 -14.98 19.89 12.46
N LEU A 331 -13.87 20.50 12.06
CA LEU A 331 -13.68 21.16 10.76
C LEU A 331 -13.47 20.18 9.59
N SER A 332 -13.34 18.89 9.90
CA SER A 332 -13.27 17.80 8.95
C SER A 332 -13.75 16.48 9.55
N ASP A 333 -14.36 15.62 8.73
CA ASP A 333 -14.77 14.25 9.10
C ASP A 333 -15.61 14.13 10.39
N SER A 334 -16.48 15.12 10.64
CA SER A 334 -17.33 15.21 11.84
C SER A 334 -18.19 13.96 12.10
N ALA A 335 -18.66 13.29 11.05
CA ALA A 335 -19.46 12.07 11.19
C ALA A 335 -18.64 10.80 11.42
N GLN A 336 -17.33 10.83 11.13
CA GLN A 336 -16.45 9.66 11.07
C GLN A 336 -15.56 9.49 12.29
N GLN A 337 -15.15 10.58 12.93
CA GLN A 337 -14.27 10.54 14.09
C GLN A 337 -14.99 9.95 15.31
N MET A 338 -14.24 9.21 16.12
CA MET A 338 -14.70 8.79 17.46
C MET A 338 -14.59 9.98 18.41
N ASP A 339 -15.56 10.13 19.31
CA ASP A 339 -15.33 10.89 20.54
C ASP A 339 -14.43 10.10 21.51
N ILE A 340 -14.11 10.70 22.66
CA ILE A 340 -13.17 10.10 23.63
C ILE A 340 -13.74 8.83 24.26
N ASP A 341 -15.05 8.76 24.50
CA ASP A 341 -15.70 7.59 25.09
C ASP A 341 -15.74 6.44 24.08
N GLN A 342 -16.14 6.72 22.84
CA GLN A 342 -16.08 5.78 21.73
C GLN A 342 -14.65 5.25 21.50
N PHE A 343 -13.65 6.12 21.60
CA PHE A 343 -12.25 5.72 21.50
C PHE A 343 -11.83 4.78 22.63
N ASN A 344 -12.28 5.03 23.87
CA ASN A 344 -11.99 4.15 25.01
C ASN A 344 -12.58 2.76 24.79
N GLU A 345 -13.87 2.67 24.43
CA GLU A 345 -14.54 1.40 24.13
C GLU A 345 -13.84 0.66 22.98
N PHE A 346 -13.52 1.38 21.90
CA PHE A 346 -12.81 0.84 20.74
C PHE A 346 -11.46 0.22 21.13
N MET A 347 -10.66 0.91 21.96
CA MET A 347 -9.34 0.42 22.38
C MET A 347 -9.43 -0.76 23.35
N GLU A 348 -10.39 -0.76 24.27
CA GLU A 348 -10.63 -1.89 25.18
C GLU A 348 -10.98 -3.15 24.39
N GLU A 349 -11.88 -3.04 23.42
CA GLU A 349 -12.27 -4.15 22.56
C GLU A 349 -11.13 -4.65 21.68
N LEU A 350 -10.35 -3.76 21.07
CA LEU A 350 -9.22 -4.16 20.23
C LEU A 350 -8.10 -4.83 21.03
N LYS A 351 -7.75 -4.31 22.21
CA LYS A 351 -6.75 -4.94 23.07
C LYS A 351 -7.22 -6.31 23.56
N SER A 352 -8.52 -6.46 23.84
CA SER A 352 -9.12 -7.75 24.17
C SER A 352 -8.98 -8.73 23.00
N PHE A 353 -9.26 -8.29 21.77
CA PHE A 353 -9.12 -9.08 20.56
C PHE A 353 -7.66 -9.49 20.28
N GLN A 354 -6.70 -8.56 20.38
CA GLN A 354 -5.27 -8.83 20.14
C GLN A 354 -4.72 -9.91 21.08
N LYS A 355 -5.13 -9.92 22.36
CA LYS A 355 -4.73 -10.94 23.34
C LYS A 355 -5.15 -12.37 22.96
N GLN A 356 -6.15 -12.54 22.09
CA GLN A 356 -6.59 -13.86 21.65
C GLN A 356 -5.60 -14.50 20.65
N PHE A 357 -4.82 -13.69 19.92
CA PHE A 357 -3.84 -14.17 18.93
C PHE A 357 -2.45 -14.42 19.52
N VAL A 358 -2.11 -13.77 20.64
CA VAL A 358 -0.82 -13.96 21.34
C VAL A 358 -0.78 -15.26 22.15
N LYS A 359 -1.91 -15.96 22.30
CA LYS A 359 -2.04 -17.21 23.09
C LYS A 359 -2.05 -18.50 22.25
N ALA A 360 -1.75 -18.44 20.95
CA ALA A 360 -1.71 -19.62 20.07
C ALA A 360 -0.27 -20.04 19.73
#